data_AF-A0AAE0K2U5-F1
#
_entry.id   AF-A0AAE0K2U5-F1
#
_cell.length_a   1.000
_cell.length_b   1.000
_cell.length_c   1.000
_cell.angle_alpha   90.00
_cell.angle_beta   90.00
_cell.angle_gamma   90.00
#
_symmetry.space_group_name_H-M   'P 1'
#
loop_
_entity.id
_entity.type
_entity.pdbx_description
1 polymer ?
#
loop_
_entity_poly.entity_id
_entity_poly.type
_entity_poly.pdbx_seq_one_letter_code
_entity_poly.pdbx_strand_id
1 'polypeptide(L)'
;MKHITRTKGTKAALSMWAGQERLAIASYYFWSAGATLQKSLYGLLCSLLHDILDQVLDAIQKVCSQDFFRQRGYPHSVMKWSLSGLQKCLHNLSIETKLRTRFSLFIDGLDKYQGDHPEICKILEDLCKSPDIKICTSSRPWNVFENSFGNNDRLKFYMQCCTQDDIMGYATDRLHGHPRWSESCLGSPTGAGDATLVDEIINRAQGVFLWVFLVAHQLREGLTNDVTADDLWKRLESIPTDLELFFKQILESVDHFYHEKMAQTLLVAVQHVATGIPILIGILAFHDMESGNPNYALDQRV
;
A
#
# COMPACT_ATOMS: atom_id res chain seq x y z
N MET A 1 -0.44 4.63 -3.95
CA MET A 1 -1.21 5.65 -4.71
C MET A 1 -1.39 7.01 -4.02
N LYS A 2 -1.35 7.09 -2.67
CA LYS A 2 -1.60 8.33 -1.89
C LYS A 2 -0.70 9.53 -2.23
N HIS A 3 0.55 9.29 -2.65
CA HIS A 3 1.43 10.36 -3.09
C HIS A 3 0.97 10.96 -4.43
N ILE A 4 0.59 10.11 -5.39
CA ILE A 4 0.22 10.48 -6.77
C ILE A 4 -0.98 11.43 -6.80
N THR A 5 -1.98 11.20 -5.95
CA THR A 5 -3.19 12.04 -5.86
C THR A 5 -2.90 13.47 -5.38
N ARG A 6 -1.77 13.67 -4.70
CA ARG A 6 -1.38 14.96 -4.12
C ARG A 6 -0.37 15.72 -4.97
N THR A 7 0.25 15.09 -5.96
CA THR A 7 1.28 15.75 -6.77
C THR A 7 0.68 16.82 -7.68
N LYS A 8 1.44 17.90 -7.90
CA LYS A 8 1.05 18.98 -8.82
C LYS A 8 0.88 18.49 -10.25
N GLY A 9 1.73 17.55 -10.70
CA GLY A 9 1.68 16.97 -12.03
C GLY A 9 0.36 16.25 -12.32
N THR A 10 -0.09 15.36 -11.41
CA THR A 10 -1.38 14.67 -11.55
C THR A 10 -2.54 15.66 -11.61
N LYS A 11 -2.55 16.65 -10.70
CA LYS A 11 -3.60 17.68 -10.68
C LYS A 11 -3.63 18.50 -11.96
N ALA A 12 -2.46 18.86 -12.51
CA ALA A 12 -2.38 19.60 -13.77
C ALA A 12 -2.91 18.77 -14.95
N ALA A 13 -2.53 17.49 -15.05
CA ALA A 13 -3.03 16.60 -16.10
C ALA A 13 -4.55 16.37 -16.01
N LEU A 14 -5.08 16.17 -14.80
CA LEU A 14 -6.52 16.05 -14.58
C LEU A 14 -7.28 17.34 -14.87
N SER A 15 -6.70 18.50 -14.54
CA SER A 15 -7.29 19.81 -14.85
C SER A 15 -7.35 20.04 -16.36
N MET A 16 -6.28 19.66 -17.08
CA MET A 16 -6.26 19.71 -18.54
C MET A 16 -7.33 18.81 -19.15
N TRP A 17 -7.53 17.60 -18.60
CA TRP A 17 -8.61 16.72 -19.02
C TRP A 17 -10.01 17.30 -18.71
N ALA A 18 -10.19 17.93 -17.54
CA ALA A 18 -11.46 18.53 -17.17
C ALA A 18 -11.82 19.77 -18.01
N GLY A 19 -10.81 20.46 -18.56
CA GLY A 19 -11.01 21.62 -19.41
C GLY A 19 -11.71 22.75 -18.64
N GLN A 20 -12.93 23.08 -19.05
CA GLN A 20 -13.76 24.13 -18.41
C GLN A 20 -14.73 23.58 -17.36
N GLU A 21 -14.79 22.25 -17.20
CA GLU A 21 -15.66 21.62 -16.21
C GLU A 21 -14.98 21.58 -14.84
N ARG A 22 -15.80 21.43 -13.77
CA ARG A 22 -15.26 21.23 -12.42
C ARG A 22 -14.54 19.88 -12.35
N LEU A 23 -13.51 19.79 -11.53
CA LEU A 23 -12.81 18.54 -11.25
C LEU A 23 -13.02 18.15 -9.79
N ALA A 24 -13.54 16.95 -9.55
CA ALA A 24 -13.61 16.33 -8.23
C ALA A 24 -12.67 15.12 -8.17
N ILE A 25 -11.84 15.06 -7.15
CA ILE A 25 -10.89 13.94 -6.95
C ILE A 25 -11.29 13.22 -5.67
N ALA A 26 -11.53 11.92 -5.76
CA ALA A 26 -11.82 11.08 -4.60
C ALA A 26 -10.82 9.93 -4.53
N SER A 27 -10.51 9.49 -3.32
CA SER A 27 -9.54 8.42 -3.15
C SER A 27 -9.89 7.45 -2.03
N TYR A 28 -9.54 6.19 -2.24
CA TYR A 28 -9.73 5.14 -1.27
C TYR A 28 -8.57 4.16 -1.32
N TYR A 29 -8.16 3.67 -0.14
CA TYR A 29 -7.00 2.80 0.01
C TYR A 29 -7.44 1.59 0.81
N PHE A 30 -7.55 0.43 0.15
CA PHE A 30 -7.83 -0.80 0.84
C PHE A 30 -6.64 -1.17 1.74
N TRP A 31 -6.94 -1.67 2.93
CA TRP A 31 -5.92 -2.08 3.87
C TRP A 31 -6.32 -3.35 4.61
N SER A 32 -5.69 -4.47 4.27
CA SER A 32 -6.00 -5.79 4.83
C SER A 32 -5.76 -5.92 6.34
N ALA A 33 -4.93 -5.06 6.94
CA ALA A 33 -4.74 -5.02 8.40
C ALA A 33 -5.64 -3.97 9.09
N GLY A 34 -6.35 -3.14 8.33
CA GLY A 34 -7.18 -2.06 8.88
C GLY A 34 -8.51 -2.51 9.48
N ALA A 35 -9.42 -1.55 9.71
CA ALA A 35 -10.79 -1.82 10.16
C ALA A 35 -11.65 -2.42 9.04
N THR A 36 -12.82 -2.98 9.38
CA THR A 36 -13.76 -3.59 8.40
C THR A 36 -14.13 -2.65 7.26
N LEU A 37 -14.31 -1.36 7.56
CA LEU A 37 -14.61 -0.35 6.53
C LEU A 37 -13.50 -0.33 5.47
N GLN A 38 -12.23 -0.32 5.87
CA GLN A 38 -11.05 -0.26 5.00
C GLN A 38 -10.83 -1.50 4.11
N LYS A 39 -11.68 -2.52 4.23
CA LYS A 39 -11.62 -3.79 3.48
C LYS A 39 -12.89 -4.09 2.72
N SER A 40 -13.90 -3.23 2.80
CA SER A 40 -15.26 -3.52 2.31
C SER A 40 -15.66 -2.60 1.15
N LEU A 41 -16.59 -3.09 0.32
CA LEU A 41 -17.22 -2.29 -0.73
C LEU A 41 -17.99 -1.11 -0.11
N TYR A 42 -18.59 -1.33 1.07
CA TYR A 42 -19.25 -0.27 1.83
C TYR A 42 -18.31 0.90 2.12
N GLY A 43 -17.12 0.63 2.66
CA GLY A 43 -16.14 1.65 2.98
C GLY A 43 -15.62 2.38 1.73
N LEU A 44 -15.39 1.65 0.63
CA LEU A 44 -15.04 2.24 -0.66
C LEU A 44 -16.10 3.24 -1.11
N LEU A 45 -17.36 2.80 -1.23
CA LEU A 45 -18.44 3.64 -1.75
C LEU A 45 -18.72 4.84 -0.83
N CYS A 46 -18.75 4.64 0.49
CA CYS A 46 -18.91 5.72 1.46
C CYS A 46 -17.81 6.78 1.32
N SER A 47 -16.55 6.35 1.25
CA SER A 47 -15.42 7.29 1.19
C SER A 47 -15.42 8.07 -0.13
N LEU A 48 -15.65 7.38 -1.26
CA LEU A 48 -15.71 8.04 -2.56
C LEU A 48 -16.87 9.03 -2.63
N LEU A 49 -18.06 8.65 -2.19
CA LEU A 49 -19.21 9.55 -2.18
C LEU A 49 -19.00 10.72 -1.23
N HIS A 50 -18.44 10.49 -0.04
CA HIS A 50 -18.10 11.57 0.88
C HIS A 50 -17.15 12.58 0.23
N ASP A 51 -16.01 12.12 -0.30
CA ASP A 51 -15.02 12.98 -0.96
C ASP A 51 -15.64 13.79 -2.12
N ILE A 52 -16.49 13.15 -2.92
CA ILE A 52 -17.14 13.81 -4.06
C ILE A 52 -18.16 14.84 -3.60
N LEU A 53 -19.07 14.46 -2.69
CA LEU A 53 -20.17 15.32 -2.26
C LEU A 53 -19.67 16.52 -1.45
N ASP A 54 -18.55 16.38 -0.73
CA ASP A 54 -17.88 17.49 -0.05
C ASP A 54 -17.33 18.54 -1.05
N GLN A 55 -16.85 18.09 -2.22
CA GLN A 55 -16.36 18.96 -3.28
C GLN A 55 -17.46 19.52 -4.19
N VAL A 56 -18.58 18.81 -4.33
CA VAL A 56 -19.65 19.08 -5.31
C VAL A 56 -21.00 19.04 -4.62
N LEU A 57 -21.27 20.04 -3.78
CA LEU A 57 -22.47 20.09 -2.93
C LEU A 57 -23.80 20.03 -3.72
N ASP A 58 -23.83 20.55 -4.95
CA ASP A 58 -25.01 20.47 -5.83
C ASP A 58 -25.29 19.06 -6.38
N ALA A 59 -24.33 18.13 -6.26
CA ALA A 59 -24.55 16.72 -6.56
C ALA A 59 -25.43 16.03 -5.51
N ILE A 60 -25.45 16.51 -4.26
CA ILE A 60 -26.22 15.89 -3.17
C ILE A 60 -27.69 15.72 -3.56
N GLN A 61 -28.32 16.77 -4.10
CA GLN A 61 -29.75 16.72 -4.46
C GLN A 61 -30.04 15.87 -5.70
N LYS A 62 -29.08 15.73 -6.61
CA LYS A 62 -29.25 15.00 -7.88
C LYS A 62 -28.97 13.51 -7.72
N VAL A 63 -28.02 13.18 -6.86
CA VAL A 63 -27.42 11.85 -6.76
C VAL A 63 -28.03 11.06 -5.59
N CYS A 64 -28.28 11.71 -4.46
CA CYS A 64 -28.91 11.07 -3.31
C CYS A 64 -30.42 10.93 -3.53
N SER A 65 -30.96 9.71 -3.40
CA SER A 65 -32.40 9.48 -3.43
C SER A 65 -33.16 10.22 -2.31
N GLN A 66 -34.43 10.52 -2.56
CA GLN A 66 -35.30 11.13 -1.55
C GLN A 66 -35.42 10.29 -0.27
N ASP A 67 -35.23 8.98 -0.37
CA ASP A 67 -35.30 8.05 0.76
C ASP A 67 -34.23 8.36 1.83
N PHE A 68 -33.07 8.89 1.43
CA PHE A 68 -32.03 9.34 2.38
C PHE A 68 -32.51 10.53 3.21
N PHE A 69 -33.27 11.46 2.62
CA PHE A 69 -33.78 12.63 3.32
C PHE A 69 -35.03 12.35 4.16
N ARG A 70 -35.72 11.22 3.90
CA ARG A 70 -36.95 10.80 4.60
C ARG A 70 -36.69 10.12 5.94
N GLN A 71 -35.51 9.54 6.16
CA GLN A 71 -35.15 8.90 7.44
C GLN A 71 -34.69 9.89 8.53
N ARG A 72 -35.27 11.09 8.58
CA ARG A 72 -35.05 12.08 9.66
C ARG A 72 -35.82 11.74 10.95
N GLY A 73 -35.79 10.48 11.36
CA GLY A 73 -36.31 10.02 12.64
C GLY A 73 -35.16 9.84 13.62
N TYR A 74 -35.12 10.66 14.67
CA TYR A 74 -34.17 10.66 15.80
C TYR A 74 -32.84 11.43 15.60
N PRO A 75 -32.63 12.53 16.35
CA PRO A 75 -31.43 13.39 16.29
C PRO A 75 -30.12 12.73 16.76
N HIS A 76 -30.16 11.45 17.15
CA HIS A 76 -28.99 10.69 17.64
C HIS A 76 -28.75 9.36 16.92
N SER A 77 -29.56 8.99 15.92
CA SER A 77 -29.25 7.82 15.11
C SER A 77 -28.25 8.22 14.02
N VAL A 78 -27.05 7.66 14.07
CA VAL A 78 -26.09 7.78 12.97
C VAL A 78 -26.74 7.04 11.78
N MET A 79 -27.23 7.80 10.81
CA MET A 79 -27.86 7.27 9.61
C MET A 79 -26.86 6.37 8.88
N LYS A 80 -27.02 5.06 9.02
CA LYS A 80 -26.23 4.08 8.26
C LYS A 80 -26.84 3.94 6.89
N TRP A 81 -26.16 4.45 5.86
CA TRP A 81 -26.59 4.27 4.47
C TRP A 81 -26.57 2.78 4.16
N SER A 82 -27.50 2.29 3.33
CA SER A 82 -27.45 0.90 2.85
C SER A 82 -26.44 0.77 1.69
N LEU A 83 -25.88 -0.42 1.50
CA LEU A 83 -24.98 -0.69 0.38
C LEU A 83 -25.65 -0.43 -0.98
N SER A 84 -26.89 -0.89 -1.14
CA SER A 84 -27.69 -0.64 -2.34
C SER A 84 -27.96 0.84 -2.58
N GLY A 85 -28.16 1.61 -1.50
CA GLY A 85 -28.30 3.06 -1.56
C GLY A 85 -27.02 3.73 -2.06
N LEU A 86 -25.87 3.34 -1.52
CA LEU A 86 -24.56 3.84 -1.94
C LEU A 86 -24.27 3.52 -3.42
N GLN A 87 -24.52 2.29 -3.85
CA GLN A 87 -24.38 1.88 -5.25
C GLN A 87 -25.29 2.70 -6.17
N LYS A 88 -26.56 2.91 -5.76
CA LYS A 88 -27.50 3.73 -6.51
C LYS A 88 -27.04 5.19 -6.62
N CYS A 89 -26.51 5.77 -5.55
CA CYS A 89 -25.90 7.10 -5.59
C CYS A 89 -24.76 7.13 -6.61
N LEU A 90 -23.79 6.22 -6.52
CA LEU A 90 -22.64 6.26 -7.42
C LEU A 90 -23.05 6.03 -8.90
N HIS A 91 -24.07 5.19 -9.13
CA HIS A 91 -24.68 5.02 -10.45
C HIS A 91 -25.37 6.30 -10.95
N ASN A 92 -26.17 6.97 -10.11
CA ASN A 92 -26.80 8.25 -10.48
C ASN A 92 -25.74 9.30 -10.86
N LEU A 93 -24.59 9.28 -10.19
CA LEU A 93 -23.48 10.16 -10.50
C LEU A 93 -22.86 9.89 -11.88
N SER A 94 -22.78 8.62 -12.31
CA SER A 94 -22.20 8.27 -13.60
C SER A 94 -23.07 8.66 -14.80
N ILE A 95 -24.39 8.77 -14.60
CA ILE A 95 -25.35 9.14 -15.65
C ILE A 95 -25.76 10.62 -15.62
N GLU A 96 -25.41 11.37 -14.57
CA GLU A 96 -25.81 12.77 -14.40
C GLU A 96 -24.92 13.72 -15.21
N THR A 97 -25.40 14.12 -16.38
CA THR A 97 -24.68 14.99 -17.32
C THR A 97 -24.77 16.48 -17.01
N LYS A 98 -25.72 16.92 -16.14
CA LYS A 98 -25.92 18.34 -15.84
C LYS A 98 -24.99 18.88 -14.76
N LEU A 99 -24.17 18.03 -14.14
CA LEU A 99 -23.24 18.48 -13.09
C LEU A 99 -22.07 19.30 -13.65
N ARG A 100 -21.74 19.14 -14.94
CA ARG A 100 -20.55 19.77 -15.56
C ARG A 100 -19.31 19.58 -14.69
N THR A 101 -19.12 18.35 -14.24
CA THR A 101 -18.06 17.95 -13.33
C THR A 101 -17.46 16.65 -13.83
N ARG A 102 -16.14 16.61 -13.92
CA ARG A 102 -15.35 15.40 -14.13
C ARG A 102 -14.88 14.83 -12.80
N PHE A 103 -14.93 13.52 -12.68
CA PHE A 103 -14.59 12.78 -11.47
C PHE A 103 -13.35 11.92 -11.72
N SER A 104 -12.34 12.04 -10.86
CA SER A 104 -11.17 11.18 -10.88
C SER A 104 -11.10 10.38 -9.57
N LEU A 105 -11.24 9.07 -9.69
CA LEU A 105 -11.28 8.14 -8.57
C LEU A 105 -9.96 7.38 -8.50
N PHE A 106 -9.32 7.38 -7.33
CA PHE A 106 -8.09 6.63 -7.07
C PHE A 106 -8.35 5.53 -6.07
N ILE A 107 -8.12 4.27 -6.45
CA ILE A 107 -8.45 3.10 -5.63
C ILE A 107 -7.19 2.23 -5.49
N ASP A 108 -6.60 2.21 -4.30
CA ASP A 108 -5.35 1.48 -4.05
C ASP A 108 -5.63 0.11 -3.44
N GLY A 109 -5.03 -0.94 -4.00
CA GLY A 109 -4.98 -2.28 -3.41
C GLY A 109 -6.26 -3.10 -3.56
N LEU A 110 -6.82 -3.23 -4.77
CA LEU A 110 -8.01 -4.08 -4.98
C LEU A 110 -7.83 -5.52 -4.50
N ASP A 111 -6.62 -6.07 -4.51
CA ASP A 111 -6.31 -7.41 -3.97
C ASP A 111 -6.47 -7.51 -2.44
N LYS A 112 -6.64 -6.38 -1.75
CA LYS A 112 -6.91 -6.30 -0.31
C LYS A 112 -8.40 -6.19 0.02
N TYR A 113 -9.26 -6.12 -1.00
CA TYR A 113 -10.71 -6.15 -0.82
C TYR A 113 -11.16 -7.51 -0.28
N GLN A 114 -11.99 -7.50 0.77
CA GLN A 114 -12.58 -8.69 1.35
C GLN A 114 -14.03 -8.86 0.89
N GLY A 115 -14.20 -9.26 -0.37
CA GLY A 115 -15.50 -9.57 -0.96
C GLY A 115 -15.36 -10.16 -2.37
N ASP A 116 -16.38 -9.99 -3.20
CA ASP A 116 -16.42 -10.55 -4.55
C ASP A 116 -15.62 -9.68 -5.55
N HIS A 117 -14.43 -10.16 -5.95
CA HIS A 117 -13.54 -9.45 -6.87
C HIS A 117 -14.16 -9.22 -8.27
N PRO A 118 -14.81 -10.21 -8.92
CA PRO A 118 -15.59 -9.96 -10.13
C PRO A 118 -16.67 -8.87 -9.98
N GLU A 119 -17.40 -8.85 -8.86
CA GLU A 119 -18.43 -7.85 -8.60
C GLU A 119 -17.86 -6.43 -8.56
N ILE A 120 -16.79 -6.21 -7.78
CA ILE A 120 -16.16 -4.87 -7.71
C ILE A 120 -15.59 -4.47 -9.07
N CYS A 121 -14.99 -5.39 -9.83
CA CYS A 121 -14.48 -5.07 -11.17
C CYS A 121 -15.60 -4.59 -12.09
N LYS A 122 -16.73 -5.31 -12.10
CA LYS A 122 -17.91 -4.92 -12.87
C LYS A 122 -18.45 -3.55 -12.46
N ILE A 123 -18.52 -3.24 -11.16
CA ILE A 123 -18.95 -1.93 -10.68
C ILE A 123 -18.02 -0.82 -11.22
N LEU A 124 -16.70 -1.01 -11.16
CA LEU A 124 -15.74 -0.03 -11.64
C LEU A 124 -15.80 0.14 -13.17
N GLU A 125 -15.94 -0.96 -13.92
CA GLU A 125 -16.14 -0.93 -15.37
C GLU A 125 -17.43 -0.19 -15.75
N ASP A 126 -18.53 -0.44 -15.03
CA ASP A 126 -19.81 0.23 -15.26
C ASP A 126 -19.73 1.74 -15.02
N LEU A 127 -18.93 2.19 -14.05
CA LEU A 127 -18.69 3.61 -13.80
C LEU A 127 -17.84 4.25 -14.91
N CYS A 128 -16.82 3.55 -15.40
CA CYS A 128 -15.96 4.00 -16.50
C CYS A 128 -16.68 4.14 -17.85
N LYS A 129 -17.91 3.64 -18.00
CA LYS A 129 -18.76 3.91 -19.19
C LYS A 129 -19.12 5.39 -19.30
N SER A 130 -19.10 6.13 -18.19
CA SER A 130 -19.30 7.57 -18.20
C SER A 130 -18.03 8.27 -18.69
N PRO A 131 -18.12 9.16 -19.70
CA PRO A 131 -16.96 9.94 -20.15
C PRO A 131 -16.47 10.93 -19.08
N ASP A 132 -17.29 11.19 -18.06
CA ASP A 132 -17.01 12.14 -17.00
C ASP A 132 -16.23 11.49 -15.84
N ILE A 133 -16.06 10.17 -15.84
CA ILE A 133 -15.38 9.43 -14.77
C ILE A 133 -14.09 8.80 -15.28
N LYS A 134 -13.00 9.03 -14.56
CA LYS A 134 -11.74 8.30 -14.70
C LYS A 134 -11.42 7.57 -13.42
N ILE A 135 -11.02 6.31 -13.53
CA ILE A 135 -10.60 5.49 -12.41
C ILE A 135 -9.14 5.09 -12.60
N CYS A 136 -8.32 5.34 -11.60
CA CYS A 136 -6.96 4.83 -11.49
C CYS A 136 -6.95 3.84 -10.33
N THR A 137 -6.63 2.58 -10.63
CA THR A 137 -6.65 1.51 -9.64
C THR A 137 -5.31 0.76 -9.60
N SER A 138 -5.02 0.12 -8.48
CA SER A 138 -3.85 -0.75 -8.32
C SER A 138 -4.25 -2.08 -7.69
N SER A 139 -3.49 -3.12 -8.00
CA SER A 139 -3.63 -4.44 -7.40
C SER A 139 -2.36 -5.25 -7.60
N ARG A 140 -2.26 -6.39 -6.92
CA ARG A 140 -1.41 -7.49 -7.40
C ARG A 140 -1.90 -8.00 -8.77
N PRO A 141 -1.03 -8.63 -9.59
CA PRO A 141 -1.38 -9.12 -10.93
C PRO A 141 -2.18 -10.44 -10.85
N TRP A 142 -3.31 -10.44 -10.15
CA TRP A 142 -4.21 -11.59 -10.09
C TRP A 142 -5.04 -11.68 -11.37
N ASN A 143 -5.32 -12.92 -11.80
CA ASN A 143 -6.05 -13.18 -13.05
C ASN A 143 -7.37 -12.42 -13.16
N VAL A 144 -8.11 -12.25 -12.04
CA VAL A 144 -9.37 -11.49 -12.05
C VAL A 144 -9.19 -10.05 -12.53
N PHE A 145 -8.12 -9.37 -12.10
CA PHE A 145 -7.85 -7.99 -12.48
C PHE A 145 -7.22 -7.88 -13.87
N GLU A 146 -6.36 -8.84 -14.25
CA GLU A 146 -5.81 -8.90 -15.61
C GLU A 146 -6.92 -9.17 -16.65
N ASN A 147 -7.88 -10.03 -16.33
CA ASN A 147 -9.00 -10.32 -17.22
C ASN A 147 -9.93 -9.10 -17.40
N SER A 148 -10.19 -8.35 -16.32
CA SER A 148 -11.07 -7.18 -16.33
C SER A 148 -10.40 -5.93 -16.92
N PHE A 149 -9.21 -5.59 -16.44
CA PHE A 149 -8.54 -4.32 -16.76
C PHE A 149 -7.31 -4.47 -17.65
N GLY A 150 -6.80 -5.70 -17.83
CA GLY A 150 -5.52 -5.98 -18.46
C GLY A 150 -5.53 -6.05 -19.99
N ASN A 151 -6.69 -5.96 -20.64
CA ASN A 151 -6.82 -6.12 -22.10
C ASN A 151 -6.22 -4.95 -22.92
N ASN A 152 -5.91 -3.82 -22.29
CA ASN A 152 -5.33 -2.66 -22.97
C ASN A 152 -4.01 -2.25 -22.31
N ASP A 153 -2.89 -2.56 -22.97
CA ASP A 153 -1.54 -2.27 -22.49
C ASP A 153 -1.25 -0.77 -22.33
N ARG A 154 -2.06 0.11 -22.95
CA ARG A 154 -1.92 1.57 -22.76
C ARG A 154 -2.55 2.07 -21.47
N LEU A 155 -3.40 1.26 -20.83
CA LEU A 155 -4.13 1.63 -19.61
C LEU A 155 -3.61 0.91 -18.36
N LYS A 156 -2.58 0.07 -18.51
CA LYS A 156 -1.92 -0.62 -17.41
C LYS A 156 -0.41 -0.43 -17.50
N PHE A 157 0.25 -0.52 -16.36
CA PHE A 157 1.69 -0.66 -16.29
C PHE A 157 2.05 -1.43 -15.03
N TYR A 158 3.17 -2.14 -15.09
CA TYR A 158 3.67 -2.92 -13.99
C TYR A 158 4.72 -2.11 -13.23
N MET A 159 4.46 -1.83 -11.95
CA MET A 159 5.37 -1.05 -11.10
C MET A 159 6.79 -1.65 -11.05
N GLN A 160 6.91 -2.98 -11.05
CA GLN A 160 8.21 -3.65 -11.05
C GLN A 160 9.03 -3.35 -12.32
N CYS A 161 8.39 -3.02 -13.44
CA CYS A 161 9.07 -2.63 -14.68
C CYS A 161 9.49 -1.15 -14.69
N CYS A 162 9.03 -0.35 -13.73
CA CYS A 162 9.30 1.08 -13.65
C CYS A 162 10.25 1.46 -12.50
N THR A 163 10.73 0.49 -11.72
CA THR A 163 11.55 0.73 -10.52
C THR A 163 13.01 0.34 -10.71
N GLN A 164 13.37 -0.24 -11.86
CA GLN A 164 14.71 -0.79 -12.09
C GLN A 164 15.81 0.29 -12.00
N ASP A 165 15.62 1.43 -12.65
CA ASP A 165 16.60 2.53 -12.63
C ASP A 165 16.75 3.14 -11.22
N ASP A 166 15.63 3.29 -10.50
CA ASP A 166 15.64 3.78 -9.11
C ASP A 166 16.34 2.78 -8.17
N ILE A 167 16.12 1.48 -8.38
CA ILE A 167 16.77 0.40 -7.62
C ILE A 167 18.27 0.41 -7.90
N MET A 168 18.67 0.53 -9.17
CA MET A 168 20.08 0.65 -9.57
C MET A 168 20.72 1.85 -8.87
N GLY A 169 20.16 3.05 -9.03
CA GLY A 169 20.68 4.26 -8.41
C GLY A 169 20.80 4.12 -6.88
N TYR A 170 19.77 3.59 -6.22
CA TYR A 170 19.80 3.37 -4.77
C TYR A 170 20.88 2.36 -4.36
N ALA A 171 20.97 1.21 -5.02
CA ALA A 171 21.94 0.17 -4.67
C ALA A 171 23.38 0.66 -4.89
N THR A 172 23.64 1.30 -6.03
CA THR A 172 24.92 1.94 -6.37
C THR A 172 25.30 2.97 -5.31
N ASP A 173 24.45 3.97 -5.04
CA ASP A 173 24.75 5.03 -4.09
C ASP A 173 25.01 4.49 -2.68
N ARG A 174 24.23 3.50 -2.26
CA ARG A 174 24.38 2.89 -0.93
C ARG A 174 25.64 2.07 -0.81
N LEU A 175 26.01 1.29 -1.81
CA LEU A 175 27.20 0.45 -1.72
C LEU A 175 28.47 1.26 -1.97
N HIS A 176 28.49 2.08 -3.01
CA HIS A 176 29.65 2.90 -3.39
C HIS A 176 29.98 3.97 -2.35
N GLY A 177 28.97 4.47 -1.63
CA GLY A 177 29.17 5.41 -0.53
C GLY A 177 29.82 4.80 0.72
N HIS A 178 30.14 3.51 0.74
CA HIS A 178 30.81 2.87 1.87
C HIS A 178 32.34 3.00 1.75
N PRO A 179 33.08 3.44 2.79
CA PRO A 179 34.54 3.67 2.70
C PRO A 179 35.38 2.45 2.29
N ARG A 180 34.86 1.24 2.55
CA ARG A 180 35.49 -0.04 2.22
C ARG A 180 34.98 -0.66 0.93
N TRP A 181 34.14 0.05 0.17
CA TRP A 181 33.77 -0.39 -1.17
C TRP A 181 34.97 -0.20 -2.10
N SER A 182 35.42 -1.28 -2.73
CA SER A 182 36.52 -1.26 -3.69
C SER A 182 36.12 -1.93 -4.99
N GLU A 183 36.79 -1.58 -6.10
CA GLU A 183 36.53 -2.16 -7.41
C GLU A 183 36.73 -3.69 -7.44
N SER A 184 37.48 -4.25 -6.49
CA SER A 184 37.59 -5.71 -6.28
C SER A 184 36.29 -6.38 -5.84
N CYS A 185 35.29 -5.63 -5.35
CA CYS A 185 33.95 -6.13 -5.04
C CYS A 185 33.03 -6.23 -6.28
N LEU A 186 33.51 -5.77 -7.45
CA LEU A 186 32.71 -5.69 -8.68
C LEU A 186 32.74 -6.98 -9.51
N GLY A 187 33.74 -7.85 -9.35
CA GLY A 187 33.86 -9.07 -10.14
C GLY A 187 33.13 -10.24 -9.50
N SER A 188 32.39 -11.01 -10.30
CA SER A 188 31.91 -12.34 -9.90
C SER A 188 33.11 -13.27 -9.62
N PRO A 189 33.14 -14.03 -8.50
CA PRO A 189 34.23 -14.95 -8.17
C PRO A 189 34.41 -16.08 -9.19
N THR A 190 33.38 -16.37 -9.98
CA THR A 190 33.33 -17.55 -10.86
C THR A 190 33.75 -17.27 -12.31
N GLY A 191 34.11 -16.03 -12.66
CA GLY A 191 34.54 -15.68 -14.03
C GLY A 191 33.45 -15.85 -15.11
N ALA A 192 32.22 -16.15 -14.71
CA ALA A 192 31.07 -16.33 -15.58
C ALA A 192 30.32 -14.99 -15.76
N GLY A 193 30.94 -14.05 -16.49
CA GLY A 193 30.33 -12.82 -16.97
C GLY A 193 30.78 -11.54 -16.25
N ASP A 194 30.74 -10.43 -16.99
CA ASP A 194 31.04 -9.05 -16.55
C ASP A 194 29.99 -8.49 -15.55
N ALA A 195 29.15 -9.35 -14.95
CA ALA A 195 28.06 -8.93 -14.08
C ALA A 195 28.59 -8.48 -12.72
N THR A 196 28.22 -7.26 -12.32
CA THR A 196 28.60 -6.70 -11.02
C THR A 196 27.67 -7.18 -9.91
N LEU A 197 28.12 -7.04 -8.66
CA LEU A 197 27.27 -7.32 -7.48
C LEU A 197 25.98 -6.49 -7.51
N VAL A 198 26.03 -5.27 -8.05
CA VAL A 198 24.87 -4.39 -8.20
C VAL A 198 23.88 -4.94 -9.24
N ASP A 199 24.39 -5.44 -10.37
CA ASP A 199 23.56 -6.07 -11.40
C ASP A 199 22.81 -7.28 -10.85
N GLU A 200 23.49 -8.09 -10.04
CA GLU A 200 22.86 -9.24 -9.38
C GLU A 200 21.79 -8.83 -8.38
N ILE A 201 22.02 -7.77 -7.59
CA ILE A 201 21.00 -7.21 -6.69
C ILE A 201 19.75 -6.80 -7.48
N ILE A 202 19.92 -6.12 -8.61
CA ILE A 202 18.81 -5.65 -9.44
C ILE A 202 18.02 -6.83 -10.00
N ASN A 203 18.73 -7.82 -10.54
CA ASN A 203 18.12 -8.99 -11.14
C ASN A 203 17.33 -9.79 -10.09
N ARG A 204 17.88 -9.94 -8.88
CA ARG A 204 17.23 -10.66 -7.78
C ARG A 204 16.12 -9.87 -7.09
N ALA A 205 16.15 -8.54 -7.15
CA ALA A 205 15.13 -7.69 -6.54
C ALA A 205 13.73 -7.87 -7.14
N GLN A 206 13.62 -8.28 -8.41
CA GLN A 206 12.33 -8.44 -9.11
C GLN A 206 11.41 -7.19 -8.96
N GLY A 207 12.01 -5.99 -8.93
CA GLY A 207 11.32 -4.71 -8.74
C GLY A 207 10.87 -4.41 -7.30
N VAL A 208 11.25 -5.22 -6.31
CA VAL A 208 10.87 -5.04 -4.90
C VAL A 208 11.88 -4.15 -4.18
N PHE A 209 11.59 -2.85 -4.10
CA PHE A 209 12.50 -1.87 -3.49
C PHE A 209 12.82 -2.17 -2.01
N LEU A 210 11.87 -2.68 -1.23
CA LEU A 210 12.11 -3.04 0.17
C LEU A 210 13.15 -4.18 0.30
N TRP A 211 13.15 -5.13 -0.63
CA TRP A 211 14.15 -6.18 -0.66
C TRP A 211 15.55 -5.58 -0.85
N VAL A 212 15.70 -4.69 -1.84
CA VAL A 212 16.96 -3.98 -2.13
C VAL A 212 17.43 -3.18 -0.93
N PHE A 213 16.51 -2.48 -0.25
CA PHE A 213 16.82 -1.72 0.96
C PHE A 213 17.45 -2.60 2.04
N LEU A 214 16.85 -3.77 2.32
CA LEU A 214 17.32 -4.72 3.32
C LEU A 214 18.64 -5.37 2.91
N VAL A 215 18.78 -5.77 1.65
CA VAL A 215 20.02 -6.38 1.12
C VAL A 215 21.17 -5.39 1.16
N ALA A 216 20.98 -4.16 0.67
CA ALA A 216 22.01 -3.13 0.72
C ALA A 216 22.46 -2.84 2.16
N HIS A 217 21.53 -2.86 3.13
CA HIS A 217 21.87 -2.73 4.54
C HIS A 217 22.76 -3.89 5.03
N GLN A 218 22.35 -5.15 4.79
CA GLN A 218 23.12 -6.32 5.21
C GLN A 218 24.51 -6.41 4.56
N LEU A 219 24.64 -6.04 3.29
CA LEU A 219 25.93 -6.01 2.60
C LEU A 219 26.84 -4.91 3.16
N ARG A 220 26.29 -3.74 3.50
CA ARG A 220 27.03 -2.67 4.19
C ARG A 220 27.52 -3.08 5.57
N GLU A 221 26.73 -3.83 6.33
CA GLU A 221 27.19 -4.42 7.59
C GLU A 221 28.34 -5.41 7.36
N GLY A 222 28.26 -6.24 6.31
CA GLY A 222 29.35 -7.11 5.89
C GLY A 222 30.65 -6.34 5.63
N LEU A 223 30.59 -5.25 4.87
CA LEU A 223 31.75 -4.38 4.61
C LEU A 223 32.33 -3.77 5.90
N THR A 224 31.47 -3.45 6.87
CA THR A 224 31.91 -2.93 8.18
C THR A 224 32.65 -3.99 8.99
N ASN A 225 32.32 -5.27 8.80
CA ASN A 225 32.92 -6.40 9.51
C ASN A 225 34.15 -7.01 8.79
N ASP A 226 34.77 -6.28 7.84
CA ASP A 226 35.97 -6.72 7.08
C ASP A 226 35.78 -8.05 6.32
N VAL A 227 34.55 -8.30 5.86
CA VAL A 227 34.18 -9.48 5.06
C VAL A 227 34.75 -9.38 3.64
N THR A 228 35.21 -10.49 3.05
CA THR A 228 35.80 -10.50 1.70
C THR A 228 34.75 -10.28 0.60
N ALA A 229 35.17 -9.93 -0.61
CA ALA A 229 34.27 -9.80 -1.76
C ALA A 229 33.50 -11.11 -2.04
N ASP A 230 34.17 -12.26 -1.98
CA ASP A 230 33.55 -13.58 -2.17
C ASP A 230 32.47 -13.86 -1.12
N ASP A 231 32.69 -13.42 0.12
CA ASP A 231 31.72 -13.60 1.19
C ASP A 231 30.51 -12.67 1.03
N LEU A 232 30.68 -11.47 0.45
CA LEU A 232 29.56 -10.61 0.08
C LEU A 232 28.70 -11.25 -1.02
N TRP A 233 29.32 -11.89 -2.01
CA TRP A 233 28.62 -12.67 -3.05
C TRP A 233 27.85 -13.84 -2.44
N LYS A 234 28.51 -14.68 -1.63
CA LYS A 234 27.84 -15.80 -0.94
C LYS A 234 26.70 -15.31 -0.06
N ARG A 235 26.88 -14.17 0.63
CA ARG A 235 25.83 -13.56 1.44
C ARG A 235 24.67 -13.12 0.57
N LEU A 236 24.91 -12.43 -0.55
CA LEU A 236 23.87 -12.09 -1.50
C LEU A 236 23.13 -13.36 -1.93
N GLU A 237 23.81 -14.37 -2.46
CA GLU A 237 23.24 -15.65 -2.92
C GLU A 237 22.35 -16.33 -1.86
N SER A 238 22.75 -16.28 -0.59
CA SER A 238 22.01 -16.86 0.53
C SER A 238 20.66 -16.18 0.83
N ILE A 239 20.47 -14.93 0.41
CA ILE A 239 19.25 -14.16 0.70
C ILE A 239 18.13 -14.61 -0.23
N PRO A 240 16.96 -15.06 0.25
CA PRO A 240 15.82 -15.41 -0.59
C PRO A 240 15.33 -14.20 -1.39
N THR A 241 14.95 -14.41 -2.65
CA THR A 241 14.29 -13.38 -3.47
C THR A 241 12.86 -13.11 -3.02
N ASP A 242 12.19 -14.12 -2.46
CA ASP A 242 10.87 -13.97 -1.86
C ASP A 242 10.97 -13.22 -0.51
N LEU A 243 10.19 -12.15 -0.38
CA LEU A 243 10.25 -11.26 0.76
C LEU A 243 9.72 -11.90 2.05
N GLU A 244 8.77 -12.84 1.97
CA GLU A 244 8.26 -13.56 3.14
C GLU A 244 9.32 -14.51 3.69
N LEU A 245 10.00 -15.26 2.82
CA LEU A 245 11.14 -16.08 3.19
C LEU A 245 12.29 -15.24 3.75
N PHE A 246 12.55 -14.07 3.16
CA PHE A 246 13.59 -13.17 3.67
C PHE A 246 13.24 -12.62 5.06
N PHE A 247 11.99 -12.21 5.31
CA PHE A 247 11.55 -11.83 6.66
C PHE A 247 11.67 -12.97 7.65
N LYS A 248 11.30 -14.20 7.26
CA LYS A 248 11.47 -15.38 8.09
C LYS A 248 12.94 -15.56 8.50
N GLN A 249 13.86 -15.49 7.54
CA GLN A 249 15.30 -15.57 7.83
C GLN A 249 15.77 -14.46 8.78
N ILE A 250 15.29 -13.21 8.60
CA ILE A 250 15.62 -12.09 9.51
C ILE A 250 15.14 -12.41 10.93
N LEU A 251 13.89 -12.87 11.09
CA LEU A 251 13.33 -13.21 12.40
C LEU A 251 14.06 -14.40 13.04
N GLU A 252 14.43 -15.41 12.26
CA GLU A 252 15.19 -16.59 12.72
C GLU A 252 16.65 -16.25 13.06
N SER A 253 17.20 -15.16 12.53
CA SER A 253 18.56 -14.72 12.86
C SER A 253 18.70 -14.09 14.25
N VAL A 254 17.57 -13.69 14.86
CA VAL A 254 17.55 -13.23 16.25
C VAL A 254 17.80 -14.41 17.18
N ASP A 255 18.58 -14.23 18.24
CA ASP A 255 18.81 -15.27 19.24
C ASP A 255 17.47 -15.81 19.78
N HIS A 256 17.34 -17.14 19.85
CA HIS A 256 16.13 -17.83 20.29
C HIS A 256 15.67 -17.37 21.69
N PHE A 257 16.60 -16.92 22.54
CA PHE A 257 16.27 -16.32 23.83
C PHE A 257 15.29 -15.13 23.72
N TYR A 258 15.36 -14.34 22.63
CA TYR A 258 14.50 -13.18 22.42
C TYR A 258 13.23 -13.46 21.60
N HIS A 259 13.03 -14.68 21.10
CA HIS A 259 11.92 -14.99 20.17
C HIS A 259 10.55 -14.75 20.80
N GLU A 260 10.36 -15.12 22.05
CA GLU A 260 9.09 -14.91 22.76
C GLU A 260 8.76 -13.42 22.88
N LYS A 261 9.72 -12.63 23.37
CA LYS A 261 9.57 -11.17 23.52
C LYS A 261 9.33 -10.48 22.18
N MET A 262 10.04 -10.90 21.13
CA MET A 262 9.87 -10.40 19.77
C MET A 262 8.45 -10.71 19.26
N ALA A 263 7.99 -11.96 19.41
CA ALA A 263 6.67 -12.38 18.97
C ALA A 263 5.55 -11.60 19.68
N GLN A 264 5.65 -11.45 21.01
CA GLN A 264 4.67 -10.68 21.79
C GLN A 264 4.65 -9.20 21.37
N THR A 265 5.82 -8.58 21.17
CA THR A 265 5.92 -7.18 20.71
C THR A 265 5.26 -6.99 19.34
N LEU A 266 5.51 -7.90 18.40
CA LEU A 266 4.88 -7.88 17.07
C LEU A 266 3.36 -8.09 17.16
N LEU A 267 2.89 -8.99 18.03
CA LEU A 267 1.45 -9.20 18.25
C LEU A 267 0.76 -7.96 18.81
N VAL A 268 1.37 -7.28 19.80
CA VAL A 268 0.87 -6.00 20.31
C VAL A 268 0.73 -5.00 19.17
N ALA A 269 1.74 -4.88 18.30
CA ALA A 269 1.70 -3.97 17.18
C ALA A 269 0.58 -4.30 16.18
N VAL A 270 0.41 -5.58 15.81
CA VAL A 270 -0.64 -6.04 14.89
C VAL A 270 -2.04 -5.74 15.44
N GLN A 271 -2.26 -6.00 16.73
CA GLN A 271 -3.57 -5.82 17.34
C GLN A 271 -3.99 -4.34 17.44
N HIS A 272 -3.04 -3.44 17.68
CA HIS A 272 -3.29 -2.00 17.70
C HIS A 272 -3.60 -1.45 16.31
N VAL A 273 -2.90 -1.94 15.28
CA VAL A 273 -3.20 -1.61 13.89
C VAL A 273 -4.63 -2.01 13.51
N ALA A 274 -5.08 -3.20 13.92
CA ALA A 274 -6.41 -3.70 13.62
C ALA A 274 -7.54 -2.91 14.32
N THR A 275 -7.29 -2.40 15.53
CA THR A 275 -8.27 -1.60 16.30
C THR A 275 -8.25 -0.12 15.92
N GLY A 276 -7.23 0.34 15.19
CA GLY A 276 -7.02 1.75 14.87
C GLY A 276 -6.61 2.60 16.08
N ILE A 277 -6.22 1.96 17.18
CA ILE A 277 -5.76 2.63 18.41
C ILE A 277 -4.24 2.80 18.29
N PRO A 278 -3.70 4.02 18.38
CA PRO A 278 -2.26 4.24 18.40
C PRO A 278 -1.58 3.44 19.52
N ILE A 279 -0.45 2.82 19.23
CA ILE A 279 0.37 2.15 20.26
C ILE A 279 0.88 3.24 21.20
N LEU A 280 0.40 3.23 22.44
CA LEU A 280 0.95 4.08 23.48
C LEU A 280 2.28 3.47 23.93
N ILE A 281 3.34 4.27 23.99
CA ILE A 281 4.67 3.85 24.51
C ILE A 281 4.53 3.16 25.88
N GLY A 282 3.58 3.60 26.70
CA GLY A 282 3.28 2.96 27.99
C GLY A 282 2.95 1.48 27.89
N ILE A 283 2.26 1.03 26.83
CA ILE A 283 1.92 -0.39 26.64
C ILE A 283 3.17 -1.23 26.41
N LEU A 284 4.13 -0.72 25.63
CA LEU A 284 5.41 -1.40 25.44
C LEU A 284 6.24 -1.40 26.74
N ALA A 285 6.20 -0.31 27.50
CA ALA A 285 6.86 -0.25 28.81
C ALA A 285 6.26 -1.23 29.83
N PHE A 286 4.93 -1.35 29.90
CA PHE A 286 4.27 -2.33 30.77
C PHE A 286 4.53 -3.76 30.33
N HIS A 287 4.55 -4.02 29.02
CA HIS A 287 4.94 -5.32 28.47
C HIS A 287 6.37 -5.71 28.86
N ASP A 288 7.29 -4.76 28.82
CA ASP A 288 8.68 -4.96 29.28
C ASP A 288 8.75 -5.24 30.79
N MET A 289 7.95 -4.53 31.61
CA MET A 289 7.87 -4.79 33.05
C MET A 289 7.29 -6.18 33.35
N GLU A 290 6.23 -6.58 32.65
CA GLU A 290 5.60 -7.89 32.79
C GLU A 290 6.54 -9.03 32.38
N SER A 291 7.32 -8.83 31.30
CA SER A 291 8.34 -9.78 30.85
C SER A 291 9.45 -9.99 31.91
N GLY A 292 9.79 -8.95 32.67
CA GLY A 292 10.79 -9.02 33.74
C GLY A 292 10.25 -9.53 35.08
N ASN A 293 9.00 -9.21 35.39
CA ASN A 293 8.30 -9.63 36.59
C ASN A 293 6.78 -9.71 36.32
N PRO A 294 6.20 -10.91 36.24
CA PRO A 294 4.75 -11.07 36.06
C PRO A 294 3.91 -10.42 37.16
N ASN A 295 4.49 -10.21 38.35
CA ASN A 295 3.83 -9.57 39.49
C ASN A 295 4.16 -8.08 39.61
N TYR A 296 4.76 -7.43 38.60
CA TYR A 296 5.19 -6.03 38.69
C TYR A 296 4.07 -5.08 39.16
N ALA A 297 2.83 -5.35 38.73
CA ALA A 297 1.66 -4.56 39.09
C ALA A 297 1.21 -4.80 40.54
N LEU A 298 1.50 -5.96 41.12
CA LEU A 298 1.23 -6.29 42.52
C LEU A 298 2.33 -5.79 43.46
N ASP A 299 3.56 -5.67 42.96
CA ASP A 299 4.73 -5.24 43.72
C ASP A 299 4.88 -3.71 43.80
N GLN A 300 4.14 -2.95 42.99
CA GLN A 300 4.03 -1.51 43.14
C GLN A 300 3.20 -1.16 44.38
N ARG A 301 3.88 -0.86 45.50
CA ARG A 301 3.25 -0.31 46.70
C ARG A 301 2.64 1.06 46.37
N VAL A 302 1.34 1.20 46.66
CA VAL A 302 0.55 2.45 46.62
C VAL A 302 1.15 3.49 47.57
#